data_AF-A0A1L9TZV5-F1
#
_entry.id   AF-A0A1L9TZV5-F1
#
_cell.length_a   1.000
_cell.length_b   1.000
_cell.length_c   1.000
_cell.angle_alpha   90.00
_cell.angle_beta   90.00
_cell.angle_gamma   90.00
#
_symmetry.space_group_name_H-M   'P 1'
#
loop_
_entity.id
_entity.type
_entity.pdbx_description
1 polymer ?
#
loop_
_entity_poly.entity_id
_entity_poly.type
_entity_poly.pdbx_seq_one_letter_code
_entity_poly.pdbx_strand_id
1 'polypeptide(L)'
;MLVQVEMAPVSERAPRVRAYVPYARDDDPASRLAFRVVAKDPKGVYQTVYPKAGDSLSAILRANGFVDWMSGATNSVLATRRRRFIYIPENVVAVPEKLKFFIGGGYILDDGSRVKKLSKKRPRSSDSDEEPEPGSKKAAK
;
A
#
# COMPACT_ATOMS: atom_id res chain seq x y z
N MET A 1 -13.36 12.29 13.65
CA MET A 1 -12.53 12.59 12.46
C MET A 1 -13.29 12.08 11.24
N LEU A 2 -13.40 12.90 10.20
CA LEU A 2 -14.02 12.55 8.93
C LEU A 2 -12.93 12.55 7.85
N VAL A 3 -12.88 11.52 7.02
CA VAL A 3 -12.00 11.47 5.84
C VAL A 3 -12.89 11.41 4.61
N GLN A 4 -12.71 12.38 3.72
CA GLN A 4 -13.37 12.43 2.42
C GLN A 4 -12.32 12.22 1.33
N VAL A 5 -12.68 11.44 0.32
CA VAL A 5 -11.87 11.26 -0.89
C VAL A 5 -12.47 12.16 -1.95
N GLU A 6 -11.65 13.04 -2.52
CA GLU A 6 -12.03 13.92 -3.62
C GLU A 6 -11.27 13.45 -4.88
N MET A 7 -11.98 13.38 -5.99
CA MET A 7 -11.40 12.96 -7.27
C MET A 7 -11.84 13.94 -8.36
N ALA A 8 -10.87 14.62 -8.97
CA ALA A 8 -11.13 15.50 -10.10
C ALA A 8 -11.61 14.71 -11.33
N PRO A 9 -12.30 15.34 -12.31
CA PRO A 9 -12.72 14.69 -13.55
C PRO A 9 -11.59 14.01 -14.32
N VAL A 10 -11.95 13.07 -15.20
CA VAL A 10 -10.99 12.49 -16.16
C VAL A 10 -10.45 13.65 -17.00
N SER A 11 -9.13 13.72 -17.19
CA SER A 11 -8.36 14.83 -17.80
C SER A 11 -8.10 16.07 -16.94
N GLU A 12 -8.54 16.11 -15.67
CA GLU A 12 -8.25 17.23 -14.77
C GLU A 12 -7.42 16.82 -13.56
N ARG A 13 -6.37 17.59 -13.26
CA ARG A 13 -5.53 17.40 -12.07
C ARG A 13 -6.17 18.10 -10.86
N ALA A 14 -6.11 17.47 -9.69
CA ALA A 14 -6.46 18.13 -8.43
C ALA A 14 -5.47 19.28 -8.15
N PRO A 15 -5.91 20.45 -7.64
CA PRO A 15 -5.02 21.56 -7.35
C PRO A 15 -3.81 21.13 -6.50
N ARG A 16 -2.60 21.61 -6.81
CA ARG A 16 -1.35 21.17 -6.14
C ARG A 16 -1.41 21.22 -4.61
N VAL A 17 -2.15 22.17 -4.04
CA VAL A 17 -2.33 22.30 -2.59
C VAL A 17 -3.24 21.22 -1.98
N ARG A 18 -4.12 20.62 -2.78
CA ARG A 18 -5.07 19.55 -2.41
C ARG A 18 -4.65 18.16 -2.88
N ALA A 19 -3.83 18.07 -3.92
CA ALA A 19 -3.37 16.81 -4.50
C ALA A 19 -2.67 15.93 -3.45
N TYR A 20 -3.10 14.68 -3.34
CA TYR A 20 -2.49 13.71 -2.45
C TYR A 20 -1.05 13.40 -2.89
N VAL A 21 -0.80 13.29 -4.19
CA VAL A 21 0.55 13.03 -4.72
C VAL A 21 0.96 14.19 -5.64
N PRO A 22 1.53 15.28 -5.10
CA PRO A 22 1.76 16.52 -5.86
C PRO A 22 2.75 16.36 -7.02
N TYR A 23 3.62 15.35 -6.96
CA TYR A 23 4.66 15.05 -7.95
C TYR A 23 4.25 13.96 -8.97
N ALA A 24 2.99 13.51 -8.94
CA ALA A 24 2.47 12.65 -10.01
C ALA A 24 2.56 13.36 -11.37
N ARG A 25 2.75 12.60 -12.46
CA ARG A 25 2.72 13.12 -13.83
C ARG A 25 1.30 13.58 -14.20
N ASP A 26 1.15 14.40 -15.23
CA ASP A 26 -0.19 14.88 -15.64
C ASP A 26 -1.09 13.75 -16.16
N ASP A 27 -0.49 12.71 -16.75
CA ASP A 27 -1.18 11.51 -17.23
C ASP A 27 -1.35 10.43 -16.15
N ASP A 28 -0.76 10.61 -14.96
CA ASP A 28 -0.96 9.69 -13.84
C ASP A 28 -2.40 9.83 -13.30
N PRO A 29 -3.17 8.73 -13.15
CA PRO A 29 -4.47 8.78 -12.48
C PRO A 29 -4.40 9.41 -11.08
N ALA A 30 -3.30 9.22 -10.36
CA ALA A 30 -3.05 9.80 -9.04
C ALA A 30 -3.08 11.34 -9.00
N SER A 31 -2.83 12.01 -10.13
CA SER A 31 -2.86 13.48 -10.21
C SER A 31 -4.24 14.06 -9.90
N ARG A 32 -5.28 13.23 -10.01
CA ARG A 32 -6.69 13.58 -9.78
C ARG A 32 -7.13 13.40 -8.34
N LEU A 33 -6.31 12.73 -7.51
CA LEU A 33 -6.68 12.28 -6.18
C LEU A 33 -6.34 13.32 -5.12
N ALA A 34 -7.29 13.59 -4.24
CA ALA A 34 -7.10 14.34 -3.01
C ALA A 34 -7.78 13.62 -1.84
N PHE A 35 -7.19 13.71 -0.66
CA PHE A 35 -7.88 13.36 0.58
C PHE A 35 -8.10 14.63 1.38
N ARG A 36 -9.30 14.76 1.94
CA ARG A 36 -9.66 15.84 2.85
C ARG A 36 -9.96 15.22 4.20
N VAL A 37 -9.18 15.61 5.20
CA VAL A 37 -9.37 15.18 6.59
C VAL A 37 -9.96 16.34 7.38
N VAL A 38 -11.09 16.10 8.03
CA VAL A 38 -11.73 17.05 8.95
C VAL A 38 -11.68 16.47 10.35
N ALA A 39 -10.99 17.14 11.26
CA ALA A 39 -10.82 16.69 12.65
C ALA A 39 -11.10 17.83 13.62
N LYS A 40 -11.62 17.48 14.81
CA LYS A 40 -11.87 18.43 15.89
C LYS A 40 -10.60 18.51 16.74
N ASP A 41 -10.11 19.71 17.01
CA ASP A 41 -8.95 19.94 17.87
C ASP A 41 -9.33 19.80 19.36
N PRO A 42 -8.37 19.82 20.30
CA PRO A 42 -8.65 19.71 21.73
C PRO A 42 -9.56 20.82 22.30
N LYS A 43 -9.65 21.96 21.61
CA LYS A 43 -10.52 23.10 21.99
C LYS A 43 -11.92 22.99 21.41
N GLY A 44 -12.16 21.98 20.58
CA GLY A 44 -13.44 21.71 19.96
C GLY A 44 -13.65 22.37 18.59
N VAL A 45 -12.62 22.94 17.97
CA VAL A 45 -12.69 23.58 16.66
C VAL A 45 -12.42 22.56 15.56
N TYR A 46 -13.22 22.57 14.49
CA TYR A 46 -12.97 21.72 13.32
C TYR A 46 -11.87 22.30 12.43
N GLN A 47 -10.85 21.49 12.15
CA GLN A 47 -9.74 21.79 11.26
C GLN A 47 -9.83 20.92 10.00
N THR A 48 -9.53 21.49 8.84
CA THR A 48 -9.44 20.77 7.56
C THR A 48 -7.98 20.67 7.11
N VAL A 49 -7.53 19.46 6.78
CA VAL A 49 -6.17 19.19 6.29
C VAL A 49 -6.24 18.37 5.01
N TYR A 50 -5.40 18.71 4.04
CA TYR A 50 -5.16 17.90 2.84
C TYR A 50 -3.81 17.20 2.99
N PRO A 51 -3.78 15.96 3.51
CA PRO A 51 -2.53 15.23 3.63
C PRO A 51 -1.92 15.01 2.25
N LYS A 52 -0.59 15.04 2.20
CA LYS A 52 0.19 14.74 1.01
C LYS A 52 1.02 13.50 1.27
N ALA A 53 1.05 12.59 0.31
CA ALA A 53 2.09 11.59 0.22
C ALA A 53 3.43 12.26 -0.09
N GLY A 54 4.51 11.67 0.42
CA GLY A 54 5.86 12.09 0.03
C GLY A 54 6.16 11.81 -1.45
N ASP A 55 7.29 12.32 -1.91
CA ASP A 55 7.77 12.18 -3.30
C ASP A 55 8.40 10.81 -3.59
N SER A 56 7.68 9.74 -3.27
CA SER A 56 8.13 8.39 -3.58
C SER A 56 7.40 7.85 -4.79
N LEU A 57 8.14 7.22 -5.71
CA LEU A 57 7.55 6.49 -6.82
C LEU A 57 6.48 5.51 -6.33
N SER A 58 6.74 4.81 -5.22
CA SER A 58 5.80 3.87 -4.62
C SER A 58 4.45 4.49 -4.23
N ALA A 59 4.43 5.75 -3.78
CA ALA A 59 3.21 6.46 -3.45
C ALA A 59 2.40 6.78 -4.71
N ILE A 60 3.09 7.22 -5.77
CA ILE A 60 2.46 7.45 -7.09
C ILE A 60 1.85 6.15 -7.62
N LEU A 61 2.61 5.03 -7.60
CA LEU A 61 2.12 3.75 -8.12
C LEU A 61 0.90 3.22 -7.35
N ARG A 62 0.87 3.43 -6.03
CA ARG A 62 -0.26 3.10 -5.15
C ARG A 62 -1.48 3.96 -5.45
N ALA A 63 -1.30 5.27 -5.53
CA ALA A 63 -2.37 6.20 -5.82
C ALA A 63 -2.97 5.95 -7.22
N ASN A 64 -2.13 5.65 -8.22
CA ASN A 64 -2.57 5.28 -9.56
C ASN A 64 -3.48 4.05 -9.55
N GLY A 65 -3.03 2.97 -8.91
CA GLY A 65 -3.82 1.75 -8.78
C GLY A 65 -5.13 1.98 -8.01
N PHE A 66 -5.09 2.81 -6.96
CA PHE A 66 -6.25 3.16 -6.16
C PHE A 66 -7.31 3.95 -6.95
N VAL A 67 -6.90 4.96 -7.72
CA VAL A 67 -7.82 5.75 -8.58
C VAL A 67 -8.44 4.87 -9.66
N ASP A 68 -7.64 4.02 -10.30
CA ASP A 68 -8.13 3.10 -11.31
C ASP A 68 -9.14 2.10 -10.70
N TRP A 69 -8.87 1.59 -9.51
CA TRP A 69 -9.77 0.70 -8.77
C TRP A 69 -11.08 1.39 -8.37
N MET A 70 -11.04 2.63 -7.87
CA MET A 70 -12.24 3.43 -7.59
C MET A 70 -13.07 3.69 -8.85
N SER A 71 -12.42 3.71 -10.02
CA SER A 71 -13.09 3.83 -11.32
C SER A 71 -13.61 2.48 -11.86
N GLY A 72 -13.55 1.41 -11.07
CA GLY A 72 -14.08 0.08 -11.42
C GLY A 72 -13.07 -0.86 -12.08
N ALA A 73 -11.78 -0.51 -12.17
CA ALA A 73 -10.78 -1.41 -12.75
C ALA A 73 -10.55 -2.65 -11.87
N THR A 74 -10.56 -3.83 -12.48
CA THR A 74 -10.22 -5.10 -11.80
C THR A 74 -8.71 -5.29 -11.70
N ASN A 75 -8.24 -6.14 -10.79
CA ASN A 75 -6.81 -6.52 -10.70
C ASN A 75 -6.25 -7.04 -12.03
N SER A 76 -7.06 -7.73 -12.83
CA SER A 76 -6.66 -8.18 -14.17
C SER A 76 -6.37 -7.02 -15.12
N VAL A 77 -7.18 -5.96 -15.07
CA VAL A 77 -6.99 -4.75 -15.88
C VAL A 77 -5.81 -3.93 -15.34
N LEU A 78 -5.68 -3.81 -14.02
CA LEU A 78 -4.54 -3.12 -13.41
C LEU A 78 -3.21 -3.79 -13.81
N ALA A 79 -3.20 -5.12 -13.92
CA ALA A 79 -2.00 -5.90 -14.25
C ALA A 79 -1.46 -5.65 -15.67
N THR A 80 -2.24 -5.02 -16.55
CA THR A 80 -1.82 -4.62 -17.90
C THR A 80 -1.41 -3.15 -17.98
N ARG A 81 -1.55 -2.39 -16.90
CA ARG A 81 -1.24 -0.96 -16.86
C ARG A 81 0.09 -0.73 -16.15
N ARG A 82 0.99 0.03 -16.80
CA ARG A 82 2.29 0.46 -16.24
C ARG A 82 2.10 1.37 -15.05
N ARG A 83 3.06 1.56 -14.15
CA ARG A 83 2.93 2.48 -12.99
C ARG A 83 1.78 2.17 -12.02
N ARG A 84 1.45 0.90 -11.80
CA ARG A 84 0.38 0.48 -10.88
C ARG A 84 0.94 -0.35 -9.74
N PHE A 85 0.34 -0.23 -8.56
CA PHE A 85 0.50 -1.18 -7.48
C PHE A 85 -0.76 -2.03 -7.38
N ILE A 86 -0.58 -3.34 -7.22
CA ILE A 86 -1.66 -4.30 -6.98
C ILE A 86 -1.33 -5.05 -5.69
N TYR A 87 -2.32 -5.20 -4.82
CA TYR A 87 -2.20 -6.00 -3.60
C TYR A 87 -3.27 -7.08 -3.60
N ILE A 88 -2.81 -8.33 -3.55
CA ILE A 88 -3.66 -9.49 -3.32
C ILE A 88 -3.26 -10.07 -1.96
N PRO A 89 -4.20 -10.20 -1.00
CA PRO A 89 -3.91 -10.82 0.29
C PRO A 89 -3.40 -12.26 0.14
N GLU A 90 -2.50 -12.68 1.04
CA GLU A 90 -1.87 -14.02 0.99
C GLU A 90 -2.85 -15.16 1.26
N ASN A 91 -3.98 -14.89 1.92
CA ASN A 91 -5.02 -15.87 2.23
C ASN A 91 -6.01 -16.12 1.08
N VAL A 92 -5.87 -15.46 -0.08
CA VAL A 92 -6.72 -15.73 -1.24
C VAL A 92 -6.25 -17.00 -1.94
N VAL A 93 -7.07 -18.05 -1.91
CA VAL A 93 -6.69 -19.39 -2.39
C VAL A 93 -6.81 -19.52 -3.92
N ALA A 94 -7.81 -18.87 -4.53
CA ALA A 94 -8.10 -18.98 -5.96
C ALA A 94 -7.63 -17.75 -6.76
N VAL A 95 -6.32 -17.49 -6.79
CA VAL A 95 -5.75 -16.38 -7.57
C VAL A 95 -5.41 -16.84 -8.99
N PRO A 96 -5.92 -16.17 -10.05
CA PRO A 96 -5.55 -16.46 -11.43
C PRO A 96 -4.04 -16.40 -11.65
N GLU A 97 -3.49 -17.27 -12.50
CA GLU A 97 -2.03 -17.41 -12.70
C GLU A 97 -1.33 -16.08 -12.96
N LYS A 98 -1.88 -15.28 -13.88
CA LYS A 98 -1.37 -13.94 -14.25
C LYS A 98 -1.32 -12.94 -13.09
N LEU A 99 -2.02 -13.21 -12.00
CA LEU A 99 -2.11 -12.36 -10.81
C LEU A 99 -1.31 -12.89 -9.61
N LYS A 100 -0.81 -14.14 -9.64
CA LYS A 100 -0.04 -14.73 -8.52
C LYS A 100 1.17 -13.88 -8.14
N PHE A 101 1.80 -13.22 -9.12
CA PHE A 101 2.89 -12.27 -8.86
C PHE A 101 2.50 -11.15 -7.87
N PHE A 102 1.22 -10.77 -7.77
CA PHE A 102 0.79 -9.67 -6.90
C PHE A 102 0.32 -10.12 -5.51
N ILE A 103 0.42 -11.41 -5.18
CA ILE A 103 0.21 -11.91 -3.81
C ILE A 103 1.21 -11.24 -2.86
N GLY A 104 0.74 -10.66 -1.76
CA GLY A 104 1.55 -9.86 -0.83
C GLY A 104 1.93 -8.46 -1.35
N GLY A 105 1.56 -8.13 -2.58
CA GLY A 105 1.78 -6.83 -3.21
C GLY A 105 2.91 -6.81 -4.24
N GLY A 106 2.66 -6.15 -5.36
CA GLY A 106 3.65 -5.90 -6.40
C GLY A 106 3.41 -4.59 -7.14
N TYR A 107 4.49 -4.02 -7.65
CA TYR A 107 4.52 -2.82 -8.47
C TYR A 107 4.73 -3.20 -9.93
N ILE A 108 4.15 -2.43 -10.82
CA ILE A 108 4.40 -2.44 -12.26
C ILE A 108 5.05 -1.09 -12.56
N LEU A 109 6.26 -1.09 -13.12
CA LEU A 109 7.03 0.12 -13.36
C LEU A 109 6.68 0.77 -14.70
N ASP A 110 7.43 1.81 -15.07
CA ASP A 110 7.27 2.59 -16.31
C ASP A 110 7.52 1.75 -17.57
N ASP A 111 8.47 0.82 -17.51
CA ASP A 111 8.82 -0.11 -18.58
C ASP A 111 7.89 -1.34 -18.65
N GLY A 112 6.96 -1.47 -17.69
CA GLY A 112 6.09 -2.63 -17.56
C GLY A 112 6.70 -3.81 -16.79
N SER A 113 7.95 -3.69 -16.35
CA SER A 113 8.57 -4.67 -15.45
C SER A 113 7.82 -4.71 -14.11
N ARG A 114 7.92 -5.86 -13.43
CA ARG A 114 7.19 -6.10 -12.18
C ARG A 114 8.16 -6.30 -11.03
N VAL A 115 7.93 -5.61 -9.92
CA VAL A 115 8.77 -5.68 -8.72
C VAL A 115 7.91 -6.01 -7.50
N LYS A 116 8.34 -6.99 -6.69
CA LYS A 116 7.62 -7.35 -5.46
C LYS A 116 7.73 -6.23 -4.42
N LYS A 117 6.67 -6.02 -3.64
CA LYS A 117 6.77 -5.21 -2.42
C LYS A 117 7.63 -5.99 -1.42
N LEU A 118 8.77 -5.42 -1.03
CA LEU A 118 9.58 -5.96 0.06
C LEU A 118 8.72 -6.01 1.33
N SER A 119 8.46 -7.22 1.85
CA SER A 119 7.96 -7.38 3.20
C SER A 119 9.17 -7.20 4.14
N LYS A 120 9.07 -6.25 5.08
CA LYS A 120 9.98 -6.26 6.23
C LYS A 120 9.64 -7.55 6.99
N LYS A 121 10.43 -8.62 6.82
CA LYS A 121 10.33 -9.76 7.74
C LYS A 121 10.58 -9.19 9.14
N ARG A 122 9.58 -9.30 10.03
CA ARG A 122 9.84 -9.13 11.46
C ARG A 122 10.91 -10.18 11.80
N PRO A 123 12.04 -9.82 12.44
CA PRO A 123 12.96 -10.85 12.92
C PRO A 123 12.17 -11.75 13.87
N ARG A 124 12.14 -13.05 13.57
CA ARG A 124 11.75 -14.05 14.57
C ARG A 124 12.85 -14.00 15.61
N SER A 125 12.52 -13.62 16.84
CA SER A 125 13.36 -13.92 17.99
C SER A 125 13.52 -15.43 18.02
N SER A 126 14.73 -15.91 17.76
CA SER A 126 15.16 -17.22 18.20
C SER A 126 15.44 -17.08 19.69
N ASP A 127 14.42 -17.28 20.53
CA ASP A 127 14.68 -17.66 21.91
C ASP A 127 15.12 -19.12 21.88
N SER A 128 16.42 -19.29 22.07
CA SER A 128 17.04 -20.54 22.43
C SER A 128 16.71 -20.79 23.90
N ASP A 129 15.59 -21.43 24.19
CA ASP A 129 15.38 -22.02 25.50
C ASP A 129 16.11 -23.38 25.52
N GLU A 130 17.33 -23.35 26.04
CA GLU A 130 18.03 -24.53 26.57
C GLU A 130 17.14 -25.17 27.65
N GLU A 131 16.61 -26.37 27.37
CA GLU A 131 16.06 -27.23 28.41
C GLU A 131 17.19 -27.71 29.35
N PRO A 132 17.08 -27.55 30.68
CA PRO A 132 17.97 -28.25 31.59
C PRO A 132 17.50 -29.71 31.75
N GLU A 133 18.34 -30.63 31.27
CA GLU A 133 18.25 -32.08 31.48
C GLU A 133 18.01 -32.45 32.97
N PRO A 134 17.05 -33.33 33.29
CA PRO A 134 16.82 -33.78 34.66
C PRO A 134 17.85 -34.85 35.06
N GLY A 135 18.59 -34.55 36.13
CA GLY A 135 19.61 -35.41 36.72
C GLY A 135 19.12 -36.83 37.05
N SER A 136 19.77 -37.82 36.45
CA SER A 136 19.61 -39.24 36.81
C SER A 136 20.68 -39.65 37.83
N LYS A 137 20.20 -40.01 39.03
CA LYS A 137 20.95 -40.74 40.05
C LYS A 137 21.26 -42.17 39.57
N LYS A 138 22.48 -42.66 39.82
CA LYS A 138 22.82 -43.97 40.44
C LYS A 138 24.34 -44.21 40.36
N ALA A 139 25.01 -44.38 41.52
CA ALA A 139 25.50 -45.66 42.06
C ALA A 139 26.98 -45.90 41.67
N ALA A 140 27.87 -46.47 42.48
CA ALA A 140 27.85 -46.92 43.87
C ALA A 140 29.31 -47.18 44.30
N LYS A 141 29.45 -47.39 45.62
CA LYS A 141 30.40 -48.29 46.30
C LYS A 141 31.57 -47.64 47.02
#